data_AF-A0A7X7QGR7-F1
#
_entry.id   AF-A0A7X7QGR7-F1
#
_cell.length_a   1.000
_cell.length_b   1.000
_cell.length_c   1.000
_cell.angle_alpha   90.00
_cell.angle_beta   90.00
_cell.angle_gamma   90.00
#
_symmetry.space_group_name_H-M   'P 1'
#
loop_
_entity.id
_entity.type
_entity.pdbx_description
1 polymer ?
#
loop_
_entity_poly.entity_id
_entity_poly.type
_entity_poly.pdbx_seq_one_letter_code
_entity_poly.pdbx_strand_id
1 'polypeptide(L)'
;MAAGQRDISVSEFFAKNRHLLGFDNPRKALLTTVKEAMDNGLDACEEAGILPEIWVHIERVGQDRYKVGVQDNGPGILRKQIPLIFGKLLYGSKFHRLRMSRGQQGIGISAAGMHGVLTTGKPVKIISKVSRRKPAHYYEIQINTKLNVPEILNGRGAGIEIPPNHLGQKAIEKHGIEWIEQDHGTRVTIELEAKYQRGRGSVDEYLEQTAIANPHVTIHYTDPDGNEIEYNRVMDQLPPEPKEIKPHPYGVELGRLVSMLQQTEQPTLSKFFIHSFSRVSSSVARRICTAAKVGTRSNPHRIKRQEADLLHQAIQAAKIPAPASDCVVPIGEESILKGLRQVVPGEFYAAATRPPAVYRGNPFQIE
;
A
#
# COMPACT_ATOMS: atom_id res chain seq x y z
N MET A 1 13.09 -0.33 -40.00
CA MET A 1 12.08 -0.01 -38.95
C MET A 1 12.08 -1.02 -37.79
N ALA A 2 12.31 -2.33 -38.00
CA ALA A 2 12.38 -3.31 -36.90
C ALA A 2 13.60 -3.17 -35.97
N ALA A 3 14.76 -2.69 -36.47
CA ALA A 3 16.00 -2.55 -35.70
C ALA A 3 15.97 -1.44 -34.60
N GLY A 4 14.91 -0.64 -34.55
CA GLY A 4 14.72 0.42 -33.54
C GLY A 4 13.83 0.01 -32.36
N GLN A 5 13.29 -1.21 -32.36
CA GLN A 5 12.45 -1.71 -31.26
C GLN A 5 13.34 -1.98 -30.04
N ARG A 6 12.96 -1.40 -28.89
CA ARG A 6 13.65 -1.60 -27.61
C ARG A 6 12.62 -1.89 -26.54
N ASP A 7 12.87 -2.93 -25.75
CA ASP A 7 12.10 -3.19 -24.54
C ASP A 7 12.44 -2.14 -23.48
N ILE A 8 11.43 -1.68 -22.76
CA ILE A 8 11.57 -0.76 -21.63
C ILE A 8 11.13 -1.46 -20.36
N SER A 9 11.85 -1.19 -19.26
CA SER A 9 11.46 -1.72 -17.96
C SER A 9 10.19 -1.01 -17.45
N VAL A 10 9.51 -1.62 -16.47
CA VAL A 10 8.38 -0.99 -15.76
C VAL A 10 8.80 0.35 -15.13
N SER A 11 9.99 0.40 -14.54
CA SER A 11 10.53 1.63 -13.96
C SER A 11 10.82 2.70 -15.00
N GLU A 12 11.32 2.32 -16.18
CA GLU A 12 11.52 3.26 -17.29
C GLU A 12 10.20 3.78 -17.85
N PHE A 13 9.19 2.91 -17.97
CA PHE A 13 7.84 3.29 -18.38
C PHE A 13 7.25 4.34 -17.43
N PHE A 14 7.33 4.12 -16.12
CA PHE A 14 6.78 5.05 -15.14
C PHE A 14 7.61 6.33 -14.97
N ALA A 15 8.94 6.24 -15.13
CA ALA A 15 9.79 7.43 -15.18
C ALA A 15 9.41 8.36 -16.34
N LYS A 16 9.03 7.80 -17.50
CA LYS A 16 8.51 8.56 -18.64
C LYS A 16 7.06 9.01 -18.45
N ASN A 17 6.25 8.24 -17.73
CA ASN A 17 4.81 8.46 -17.55
C ASN A 17 4.43 8.78 -16.08
N ARG A 18 5.10 9.77 -15.49
CA ARG A 18 4.91 10.17 -14.08
C ARG A 18 3.47 10.50 -13.69
N HIS A 19 2.66 10.95 -14.65
CA HIS A 19 1.24 11.24 -14.44
C HIS A 19 0.41 10.01 -14.06
N LEU A 20 0.82 8.80 -14.49
CA LEU A 20 0.15 7.54 -14.11
C LEU A 20 0.36 7.18 -12.63
N LEU A 21 1.35 7.79 -11.98
CA LEU A 21 1.70 7.59 -10.58
C LEU A 21 1.20 8.71 -9.67
N GLY A 22 0.44 9.68 -10.19
CA GLY A 22 -0.03 10.83 -9.40
C GLY A 22 1.03 11.93 -9.18
N PHE A 23 2.10 11.93 -10.00
CA PHE A 23 3.16 12.95 -10.00
C PHE A 23 3.08 13.84 -11.25
N ASP A 24 1.87 14.15 -11.70
CA ASP A 24 1.57 15.03 -12.85
C ASP A 24 1.87 16.50 -12.57
N ASN A 25 1.70 16.95 -11.31
CA ASN A 25 1.94 18.33 -10.93
C ASN A 25 2.65 18.44 -9.56
N PRO A 26 3.41 19.52 -9.31
CA PRO A 26 4.19 19.68 -8.07
C PRO A 26 3.37 19.71 -6.77
N ARG A 27 2.09 20.09 -6.83
CA ARG A 27 1.21 20.14 -5.65
C ARG A 27 0.81 18.72 -5.24
N LYS A 28 0.31 17.93 -6.20
CA LYS A 28 -0.01 16.52 -6.00
C LYS A 28 1.23 15.70 -5.67
N ALA A 29 2.40 16.01 -6.24
CA ALA A 29 3.64 15.30 -5.94
C ALA A 29 3.95 15.27 -4.43
N LEU A 30 3.79 16.41 -3.74
CA LEU A 30 3.99 16.50 -2.29
C LEU A 30 2.96 15.67 -1.53
N LEU A 31 1.68 15.87 -1.83
CA LEU A 31 0.56 15.16 -1.21
C LEU A 31 0.68 13.64 -1.40
N THR A 32 0.91 13.18 -2.63
CA THR A 32 1.11 11.77 -2.96
C THR A 32 2.29 11.18 -2.18
N THR A 33 3.40 11.92 -2.04
CA THR A 33 4.57 11.44 -1.29
C THR A 33 4.24 11.24 0.18
N VAL A 34 3.59 12.22 0.82
CA VAL A 34 3.16 12.12 2.22
C VAL A 34 2.14 11.01 2.39
N LYS A 35 1.13 10.93 1.52
CA LYS A 35 0.10 9.89 1.53
C LYS A 35 0.70 8.50 1.48
N GLU A 36 1.57 8.21 0.50
CA GLU A 36 2.14 6.87 0.34
C GLU A 36 3.08 6.50 1.49
N ALA A 37 3.73 7.46 2.14
CA ALA A 37 4.54 7.20 3.33
C ALA A 37 3.67 6.96 4.57
N MET A 38 2.62 7.77 4.76
CA MET A 38 1.63 7.64 5.85
C MET A 38 0.90 6.29 5.77
N ASP A 39 0.38 5.94 4.60
CA ASP A 39 -0.36 4.68 4.38
C ASP A 39 0.50 3.45 4.73
N ASN A 40 1.79 3.48 4.38
CA ASN A 40 2.70 2.40 4.73
C ASN A 40 3.03 2.35 6.23
N GLY A 41 3.18 3.51 6.87
CA GLY A 41 3.40 3.57 8.32
C GLY A 41 2.19 3.03 9.10
N LEU A 42 0.98 3.44 8.73
CA LEU A 42 -0.27 2.96 9.31
C LEU A 42 -0.44 1.45 9.13
N ASP A 43 -0.31 0.96 7.89
CA ASP A 43 -0.46 -0.48 7.60
C ASP A 43 0.59 -1.31 8.38
N ALA A 44 1.84 -0.82 8.50
CA ALA A 44 2.89 -1.53 9.23
C ALA A 44 2.62 -1.61 10.75
N CYS A 45 2.06 -0.55 11.34
CA CYS A 45 1.68 -0.53 12.75
C CYS A 45 0.48 -1.46 13.02
N GLU A 46 -0.57 -1.35 12.19
CA GLU A 46 -1.79 -2.15 12.33
C GLU A 46 -1.52 -3.65 12.15
N GLU A 47 -0.74 -4.05 11.13
CA GLU A 47 -0.36 -5.45 10.91
C GLU A 47 0.53 -6.03 12.03
N ALA A 48 1.17 -5.16 12.83
CA ALA A 48 1.99 -5.56 13.97
C ALA A 48 1.22 -5.50 15.31
N GLY A 49 -0.04 -5.07 15.32
CA GLY A 49 -0.81 -4.87 16.54
C GLY A 49 -0.30 -3.69 17.38
N ILE A 50 0.35 -2.70 16.76
CA ILE A 50 0.90 -1.51 17.42
C ILE A 50 -0.04 -0.33 17.14
N LEU A 51 -0.40 0.43 18.18
CA LEU A 51 -1.14 1.68 17.99
C LEU A 51 -0.23 2.71 17.28
N PRO A 52 -0.62 3.19 16.08
CA PRO A 52 0.28 3.97 15.25
C PRO A 52 0.56 5.35 15.86
N GLU A 53 1.83 5.70 15.89
CA GLU A 53 2.32 7.05 16.18
C GLU A 53 3.27 7.44 15.06
N ILE A 54 2.95 8.54 14.38
CA ILE A 54 3.62 8.92 13.14
C ILE A 54 4.09 10.38 13.22
N TRP A 55 5.36 10.61 12.89
CA TRP A 55 5.95 11.94 12.76
C TRP A 55 6.11 12.31 11.29
N VAL A 56 5.48 13.40 10.89
CA VAL A 56 5.57 13.98 9.56
C VAL A 56 6.30 15.31 9.67
N HIS A 57 7.41 15.45 8.96
CA HIS A 57 8.15 16.70 8.89
C HIS A 57 8.36 17.07 7.43
N ILE A 58 7.96 18.30 7.07
CA ILE A 58 8.17 18.83 5.73
C ILE A 58 9.01 20.09 5.85
N GLU A 59 10.20 20.06 5.24
CA GLU A 59 11.16 21.15 5.29
C GLU A 59 11.33 21.75 3.88
N ARG A 60 11.29 23.07 3.76
CA ARG A 60 11.62 23.75 2.48
C ARG A 60 13.13 23.88 2.36
N VAL A 61 13.72 23.18 1.37
CA VAL A 61 15.19 23.16 1.15
C VAL A 61 15.63 23.98 -0.07
N GLY A 62 14.69 24.55 -0.82
CA GLY A 62 14.95 25.41 -1.97
C GLY A 62 13.70 26.14 -2.46
N GLN A 63 13.78 26.80 -3.61
CA GLN A 63 12.66 27.59 -4.15
C GLN A 63 11.42 26.73 -4.40
N ASP A 64 11.58 25.58 -5.07
CA ASP A 64 10.52 24.61 -5.38
C ASP A 64 10.90 23.20 -4.93
N ARG A 65 11.70 23.09 -3.86
CA ARG A 65 12.20 21.82 -3.33
C ARG A 65 11.85 21.65 -1.87
N TYR A 66 11.33 20.48 -1.56
CA TYR A 66 10.90 20.11 -0.22
C TYR A 66 11.52 18.77 0.14
N LYS A 67 11.85 18.63 1.42
CA LYS A 67 12.29 17.39 2.03
C LYS A 67 11.16 16.91 2.93
N VAL A 68 10.60 15.76 2.60
CA VAL A 68 9.53 15.11 3.35
C VAL A 68 10.14 13.96 4.14
N GLY A 69 10.02 14.01 5.45
CA GLY A 69 10.34 12.92 6.37
C GLY A 69 9.08 12.38 7.02
N VAL A 70 8.84 11.07 6.92
CA VAL A 70 7.75 10.40 7.64
C VAL A 70 8.35 9.26 8.44
N GLN A 71 8.09 9.22 9.74
CA GLN A 71 8.53 8.18 10.67
C GLN A 71 7.35 7.51 11.35
N ASP A 72 7.33 6.20 11.38
CA ASP A 72 6.38 5.39 12.17
C ASP A 72 7.04 4.79 13.42
N ASN A 73 6.22 4.39 14.38
CA ASN A 73 6.60 3.53 15.51
C ASN A 73 6.31 2.03 15.24
N GLY A 74 6.24 1.62 13.97
CA GLY A 74 5.92 0.26 13.57
C GLY A 74 7.04 -0.75 13.90
N PRO A 75 6.94 -2.01 13.43
CA PRO A 75 7.89 -3.08 13.78
C PRO A 75 9.30 -2.90 13.20
N GLY A 76 9.51 -1.88 12.37
CA GLY A 76 10.69 -1.74 11.54
C GLY A 76 10.73 -2.76 10.39
N ILE A 77 11.74 -2.63 9.54
CA ILE A 77 11.92 -3.43 8.33
C ILE A 77 13.24 -4.19 8.44
N LEU A 78 13.21 -5.48 8.11
CA LEU A 78 14.42 -6.30 8.05
C LEU A 78 15.40 -5.77 7.02
N ARG A 79 16.69 -5.74 7.37
CA ARG A 79 17.81 -5.27 6.53
C ARG A 79 17.73 -5.72 5.05
N LYS A 80 17.42 -6.99 4.80
CA LYS A 80 17.34 -7.57 3.45
C LYS A 80 16.17 -7.07 2.61
N GLN A 81 15.11 -6.57 3.26
CA GLN A 81 13.87 -6.13 2.63
C GLN A 81 13.87 -4.63 2.31
N ILE A 82 14.59 -3.81 3.07
CA ILE A 82 14.64 -2.35 2.89
C ILE A 82 14.93 -1.97 1.42
N PRO A 83 15.99 -2.49 0.76
CA PRO A 83 16.27 -2.09 -0.61
C PRO A 83 15.20 -2.52 -1.60
N LEU A 84 14.56 -3.66 -1.38
CA LEU A 84 13.53 -4.15 -2.28
C LEU A 84 12.24 -3.35 -2.15
N ILE A 85 11.85 -2.95 -0.93
CA ILE A 85 10.63 -2.19 -0.68
C ILE A 85 10.70 -0.78 -1.29
N PHE A 86 11.85 -0.11 -1.19
CA PHE A 86 11.99 1.29 -1.64
C PHE A 86 12.64 1.45 -3.01
N GLY A 87 13.33 0.42 -3.51
CA GLY A 87 14.13 0.49 -4.73
C GLY A 87 13.71 -0.48 -5.84
N LYS A 88 12.54 -1.13 -5.71
CA LYS A 88 11.95 -1.98 -6.77
C LYS A 88 10.47 -1.66 -6.93
N LEU A 89 10.06 -1.34 -8.16
CA LEU A 89 8.64 -1.21 -8.48
C LEU A 89 7.98 -2.58 -8.61
N LEU A 90 6.70 -2.65 -8.25
CA LEU A 90 5.90 -3.86 -8.22
C LEU A 90 6.45 -4.92 -7.26
N TYR A 91 6.94 -4.48 -6.11
CA TYR A 91 7.46 -5.34 -5.06
C TYR A 91 6.64 -5.18 -3.78
N GLY A 92 6.15 -6.28 -3.22
CA GLY A 92 5.36 -6.27 -2.00
C GLY A 92 4.53 -7.53 -1.82
N SER A 93 4.01 -7.72 -0.61
CA SER A 93 3.14 -8.84 -0.25
C SER A 93 1.67 -8.62 -0.64
N LYS A 94 1.28 -7.38 -0.97
CA LYS A 94 -0.12 -6.96 -1.18
C LYS A 94 -0.72 -7.39 -2.54
N PHE A 95 0.09 -7.82 -3.51
CA PHE A 95 -0.37 -8.14 -4.89
C PHE A 95 -1.20 -9.41 -5.04
N HIS A 96 -1.02 -10.37 -4.13
CA HIS A 96 -1.57 -11.72 -4.32
C HIS A 96 -2.76 -12.00 -3.42
N ARG A 97 -3.09 -11.07 -2.51
CA ARG A 97 -4.15 -11.22 -1.52
C ARG A 97 -5.33 -10.31 -1.88
N LEU A 98 -6.54 -10.86 -1.84
CA LEU A 98 -7.76 -10.07 -1.91
C LEU A 98 -8.23 -9.78 -0.48
N ARG A 99 -7.75 -8.67 0.07
CA ARG A 99 -8.22 -8.08 1.35
C ARG A 99 -8.20 -6.56 1.23
N MET A 100 -9.02 -5.88 2.03
CA MET A 100 -8.94 -4.43 2.16
C MET A 100 -7.55 -4.01 2.67
N SER A 101 -6.97 -2.99 2.04
CA SER A 101 -5.72 -2.34 2.47
C SER A 101 -5.64 -0.97 1.81
N ARG A 102 -4.85 -0.04 2.37
CA ARG A 102 -4.72 1.33 1.84
C ARG A 102 -4.01 1.34 0.47
N GLY A 103 -2.97 0.51 0.32
CA GLY A 103 -2.19 0.37 -0.92
C GLY A 103 -2.42 -0.95 -1.67
N GLN A 104 -2.82 -0.87 -2.95
CA GLN A 104 -3.18 -2.07 -3.74
C GLN A 104 -2.05 -2.60 -4.64
N GLN A 105 -1.21 -1.71 -5.18
CA GLN A 105 -0.33 -2.01 -6.32
C GLN A 105 1.16 -2.02 -5.99
N GLY A 106 1.58 -1.92 -4.72
CA GLY A 106 3.00 -2.00 -4.31
C GLY A 106 3.97 -1.13 -5.12
N ILE A 107 3.49 0.03 -5.59
CA ILE A 107 4.25 1.02 -6.37
C ILE A 107 4.46 2.31 -5.60
N GLY A 108 3.62 2.61 -4.60
CA GLY A 108 3.46 3.94 -4.03
C GLY A 108 4.74 4.61 -3.58
N ILE A 109 5.38 4.07 -2.54
CA ILE A 109 6.56 4.70 -1.95
C ILE A 109 7.79 4.63 -2.86
N SER A 110 7.94 3.56 -3.64
CA SER A 110 8.98 3.44 -4.67
C SER A 110 8.80 4.46 -5.79
N ALA A 111 7.55 4.76 -6.17
CA ALA A 111 7.24 5.81 -7.14
C ALA A 111 7.57 7.20 -6.60
N ALA A 112 7.24 7.48 -5.33
CA ALA A 112 7.63 8.72 -4.67
C ALA A 112 9.16 8.87 -4.61
N GLY A 113 9.87 7.80 -4.24
CA GLY A 113 11.33 7.76 -4.24
C GLY A 113 11.94 7.99 -5.63
N MET A 114 11.42 7.31 -6.65
CA MET A 114 11.83 7.52 -8.04
C MET A 114 11.59 8.97 -8.48
N HIS A 115 10.44 9.55 -8.14
CA HIS A 115 10.12 10.93 -8.49
C HIS A 115 11.08 11.92 -7.81
N GLY A 116 11.39 11.72 -6.53
CA GLY A 116 12.38 12.51 -5.80
C GLY A 116 13.74 12.47 -6.49
N VAL A 117 14.25 11.27 -6.78
CA VAL A 117 15.52 11.10 -7.50
C VAL A 117 15.51 11.78 -8.87
N LEU A 118 14.43 11.64 -9.65
CA LEU A 118 14.34 12.23 -10.98
C LEU A 118 14.30 13.76 -10.97
N THR A 119 13.79 14.37 -9.90
CA THR A 119 13.62 15.82 -9.79
C THR A 119 14.80 16.50 -9.08
N THR A 120 15.38 15.88 -8.06
CA THR A 120 16.44 16.47 -7.24
C THR A 120 17.80 15.82 -7.41
N GLY A 121 17.85 14.60 -7.97
CA GLY A 121 19.05 13.78 -8.04
C GLY A 121 19.48 13.20 -6.69
N LYS A 122 18.71 13.44 -5.61
CA LYS A 122 19.05 12.97 -4.26
C LYS A 122 18.45 11.58 -4.02
N PRO A 123 19.19 10.67 -3.37
CA PRO A 123 18.66 9.36 -3.01
C PRO A 123 17.59 9.46 -1.92
N VAL A 124 16.73 8.44 -1.88
CA VAL A 124 15.82 8.23 -0.75
C VAL A 124 16.63 7.79 0.45
N LYS A 125 16.45 8.46 1.59
CA LYS A 125 17.11 8.09 2.84
C LYS A 125 16.14 7.30 3.70
N ILE A 126 16.54 6.11 4.12
CA ILE A 126 15.74 5.25 4.98
C ILE A 126 16.55 4.89 6.21
N ILE A 127 15.98 5.06 7.39
CA ILE A 127 16.47 4.46 8.62
C ILE A 127 15.37 3.57 9.19
N SER A 128 15.73 2.35 9.58
CA SER A 128 14.77 1.42 10.18
C SER A 128 15.39 0.67 11.35
N LYS A 129 14.62 0.54 12.43
CA LYS A 129 15.01 -0.08 13.70
C LYS A 129 13.95 -1.10 14.08
N VAL A 130 14.36 -2.36 14.26
CA VAL A 130 13.42 -3.46 14.56
C VAL A 130 13.21 -3.68 16.06
N SER A 131 14.13 -3.19 16.90
CA SER A 131 14.03 -3.27 18.36
C SER A 131 15.12 -2.43 19.02
N ARG A 132 14.90 -2.02 20.27
CA ARG A 132 15.85 -1.23 21.07
C ARG A 132 17.25 -1.83 21.19
N ARG A 133 17.35 -3.17 21.16
CA ARG A 133 18.62 -3.90 21.38
C ARG A 133 19.37 -4.23 20.09
N LYS A 134 18.76 -4.02 18.92
CA LYS A 134 19.38 -4.33 17.63
C LYS A 134 19.87 -3.04 16.96
N PRO A 135 20.89 -3.11 16.10
CA PRO A 135 21.31 -1.98 15.30
C PRO A 135 20.15 -1.46 14.44
N ALA A 136 20.08 -0.14 14.27
CA ALA A 136 19.28 0.47 13.21
C ALA A 136 20.04 0.37 11.89
N HIS A 137 19.33 0.30 10.77
CA HIS A 137 19.92 0.20 9.45
C HIS A 137 19.59 1.45 8.63
N TYR A 138 20.63 2.15 8.18
CA TYR A 138 20.53 3.37 7.38
C TYR A 138 20.95 3.12 5.93
N TYR A 139 20.08 3.51 4.99
CA TYR A 139 20.22 3.28 3.57
C TYR A 139 19.98 4.56 2.78
N GLU A 140 20.82 4.78 1.76
CA GLU A 140 20.58 5.77 0.71
C GLU A 140 20.33 5.02 -0.59
N ILE A 141 19.09 5.07 -1.08
CA ILE A 141 18.60 4.19 -2.15
C ILE A 141 18.16 4.98 -3.36
N GLN A 142 18.52 4.46 -4.53
CA GLN A 142 18.07 4.92 -5.82
C GLN A 142 17.56 3.72 -6.64
N ILE A 143 16.57 3.95 -7.50
CA ILE A 143 16.08 2.93 -8.42
C ILE A 143 16.88 2.98 -9.71
N ASN A 144 17.49 1.86 -10.10
CA ASN A 144 17.97 1.68 -11.46
C ASN A 144 16.76 1.50 -12.37
N THR A 145 16.36 2.57 -13.07
CA THR A 145 15.15 2.57 -13.90
C THR A 145 15.25 1.66 -15.12
N LYS A 146 16.45 1.29 -15.58
CA LYS A 146 16.62 0.35 -16.70
C LYS A 146 16.41 -1.09 -16.29
N LEU A 147 16.87 -1.47 -15.10
CA LEU A 147 16.84 -2.85 -14.62
C LEU A 147 15.72 -3.13 -13.60
N ASN A 148 15.06 -2.09 -13.08
CA ASN A 148 14.09 -2.18 -11.99
C ASN A 148 14.67 -2.91 -10.75
N VAL A 149 15.86 -2.48 -10.32
CA VAL A 149 16.55 -2.99 -9.13
C VAL A 149 17.05 -1.85 -8.26
N PRO A 150 17.16 -2.06 -6.94
CA PRO A 150 17.71 -1.06 -6.04
C PRO A 150 19.22 -0.89 -6.24
N GLU A 151 19.67 0.35 -6.20
CA GLU A 151 21.06 0.74 -6.05
C GLU A 151 21.24 1.40 -4.68
N ILE A 152 22.19 0.88 -3.89
CA ILE A 152 22.51 1.39 -2.55
C ILE A 152 23.76 2.25 -2.67
N LEU A 153 23.65 3.53 -2.33
CA LEU A 153 24.72 4.50 -2.55
C LEU A 153 25.68 4.64 -1.36
N ASN A 154 25.25 4.22 -0.16
CA ASN A 154 26.05 4.31 1.06
C ASN A 154 26.63 2.95 1.50
N GLY A 155 27.63 2.97 2.39
CA GLY A 155 28.18 1.75 2.99
C GLY A 155 28.77 0.76 1.97
N ARG A 156 29.34 1.24 0.86
CA ARG A 156 29.86 0.42 -0.25
C ARG A 156 28.79 -0.54 -0.83
N GLY A 157 27.53 -0.11 -0.86
CA GLY A 157 26.42 -0.89 -1.38
C GLY A 157 25.75 -1.82 -0.36
N ALA A 158 26.17 -1.78 0.92
CA ALA A 158 25.61 -2.64 1.97
C ALA A 158 24.68 -1.91 2.96
N GLY A 159 24.60 -0.58 2.87
CA GLY A 159 24.02 0.29 3.89
C GLY A 159 24.94 0.46 5.10
N ILE A 160 24.51 1.28 6.06
CA ILE A 160 25.24 1.55 7.30
C ILE A 160 24.46 0.94 8.46
N GLU A 161 25.14 0.19 9.33
CA GLU A 161 24.56 -0.27 10.59
C GLU A 161 24.91 0.73 11.71
N ILE A 162 23.87 1.19 12.39
CA ILE A 162 23.94 2.15 13.49
C ILE A 162 23.74 1.37 14.79
N PRO A 163 24.76 1.21 15.64
CA PRO A 163 24.64 0.44 16.87
C PRO A 163 23.66 1.12 17.86
N PRO A 164 23.01 0.39 18.76
CA PRO A 164 21.99 0.94 19.66
C PRO A 164 22.55 1.73 20.86
N ASN A 165 23.85 2.00 20.89
CA ASN A 165 24.55 2.66 21.99
C ASN A 165 24.90 4.12 21.63
N HIS A 166 25.64 4.81 22.50
CA HIS A 166 26.07 6.19 22.28
C HIS A 166 26.88 6.39 20.98
N LEU A 167 27.54 5.35 20.46
CA LEU A 167 28.19 5.42 19.14
C LEU A 167 27.18 5.55 18.00
N GLY A 168 25.99 4.99 18.16
CA GLY A 168 24.88 5.12 17.22
C GLY A 168 24.32 6.53 17.17
N GLN A 169 24.14 7.17 18.33
CA GLN A 169 23.70 8.57 18.42
C GLN A 169 24.66 9.49 17.66
N LYS A 170 25.97 9.33 17.89
CA LYS A 170 27.01 10.04 17.12
C LYS A 170 26.96 9.74 15.63
N ALA A 171 26.61 8.53 15.22
CA ALA A 171 26.47 8.18 13.81
C ALA A 171 25.23 8.85 13.17
N ILE A 172 24.11 8.91 13.89
CA ILE A 172 22.88 9.62 13.47
C ILE A 172 23.20 11.10 13.25
N GLU A 173 23.85 11.75 14.22
CA GLU A 173 24.28 13.15 14.11
C GLU A 173 25.27 13.38 12.96
N LYS A 174 26.30 12.54 12.85
CA LYS A 174 27.33 12.63 11.81
C LYS A 174 26.74 12.53 10.40
N HIS A 175 25.71 11.71 10.22
CA HIS A 175 25.04 11.53 8.93
C HIS A 175 23.87 12.50 8.73
N GLY A 176 23.59 13.40 9.70
CA GLY A 176 22.46 14.33 9.64
C GLY A 176 21.12 13.62 9.51
N ILE A 177 21.00 12.45 10.14
CA ILE A 177 19.78 11.64 10.12
C ILE A 177 18.84 12.21 11.16
N GLU A 178 17.69 12.67 10.73
CA GLU A 178 16.61 13.03 11.63
C GLU A 178 15.94 11.74 12.12
N TRP A 179 15.84 11.54 13.43
CA TRP A 179 15.23 10.35 14.01
C TRP A 179 14.62 10.71 15.36
N ILE A 180 13.32 10.48 15.52
CA ILE A 180 12.67 10.57 16.82
C ILE A 180 12.94 9.26 17.55
N GLU A 181 13.47 9.32 18.77
CA GLU A 181 13.89 8.10 19.47
C GLU A 181 12.68 7.21 19.78
N GLN A 182 12.67 6.05 19.14
CA GLN A 182 11.66 5.01 19.31
C GLN A 182 12.33 3.64 19.48
N ASP A 183 11.66 2.72 20.17
CA ASP A 183 12.18 1.36 20.37
C ASP A 183 12.26 0.58 19.05
N HIS A 184 11.32 0.83 18.14
CA HIS A 184 11.25 0.30 16.79
C HIS A 184 10.53 1.31 15.89
N GLY A 185 10.73 1.19 14.58
CA GLY A 185 10.10 2.07 13.61
C GLY A 185 10.88 2.19 12.32
N THR A 186 10.30 2.89 11.36
CA THR A 186 10.97 3.24 10.11
C THR A 186 10.77 4.71 9.82
N ARG A 187 11.82 5.39 9.37
CA ARG A 187 11.72 6.73 8.78
C ARG A 187 12.15 6.71 7.34
N VAL A 188 11.33 7.29 6.49
CA VAL A 188 11.58 7.50 5.06
C VAL A 188 11.70 8.99 4.82
N THR A 189 12.80 9.42 4.20
CA THR A 189 13.03 10.82 3.84
C THR A 189 13.27 10.94 2.33
N ILE A 190 12.45 11.75 1.67
CA ILE A 190 12.47 11.97 0.22
C ILE A 190 12.58 13.48 -0.04
N GLU A 191 13.57 13.87 -0.85
CA GLU A 191 13.67 15.24 -1.38
C GLU A 191 13.12 15.27 -2.79
N LEU A 192 12.16 16.15 -3.06
CA LEU A 192 11.47 16.25 -4.34
C LEU A 192 11.17 17.70 -4.74
N GLU A 193 11.01 17.92 -6.04
CA GLU A 193 10.44 19.17 -6.55
C GLU A 193 8.91 19.16 -6.33
N ALA A 194 8.42 20.17 -5.62
CA ALA A 194 7.06 20.20 -5.12
C ALA A 194 6.60 21.64 -4.84
N LYS A 195 5.29 21.82 -4.61
CA LYS A 195 4.72 23.07 -4.14
C LYS A 195 3.84 22.83 -2.92
N TYR A 196 4.22 23.39 -1.78
CA TYR A 196 3.38 23.45 -0.60
C TYR A 196 2.31 24.54 -0.76
N GLN A 197 1.09 24.23 -0.34
CA GLN A 197 -0.06 25.14 -0.31
C GLN A 197 -0.95 24.73 0.85
N ARG A 198 -1.73 25.68 1.37
CA ARG A 198 -2.72 25.42 2.41
C ARG A 198 -4.14 25.34 1.80
N GLY A 199 -5.06 24.76 2.55
CA GLY A 199 -6.47 24.63 2.16
C GLY A 199 -6.75 23.41 1.29
N ARG A 200 -7.76 23.48 0.42
CA ARG A 200 -8.29 22.29 -0.25
C ARG A 200 -7.25 21.60 -1.15
N GLY A 201 -7.08 20.30 -0.94
CA GLY A 201 -6.09 19.44 -1.59
C GLY A 201 -4.66 19.65 -1.08
N SER A 202 -4.48 20.21 0.12
CA SER A 202 -3.16 20.31 0.77
C SER A 202 -2.77 19.03 1.51
N VAL A 203 -1.52 19.00 1.97
CA VAL A 203 -1.06 17.98 2.91
C VAL A 203 -1.80 18.12 4.24
N ASP A 204 -2.05 19.34 4.69
CA ASP A 204 -2.72 19.63 5.97
C ASP A 204 -4.13 19.03 6.01
N GLU A 205 -4.95 19.28 4.97
CA GLU A 205 -6.30 18.69 4.87
C GLU A 205 -6.24 17.16 4.84
N TYR A 206 -5.23 16.60 4.16
CA TYR A 206 -5.05 15.15 4.12
C TYR A 206 -4.71 14.57 5.50
N LEU A 207 -3.80 15.19 6.25
CA LEU A 207 -3.44 14.74 7.61
C LEU A 207 -4.63 14.88 8.56
N GLU A 208 -5.39 15.97 8.44
CA GLU A 208 -6.64 16.22 9.16
C GLU A 208 -7.66 15.10 8.89
N GLN A 209 -7.93 14.80 7.62
CA GLN A 209 -8.81 13.69 7.21
C GLN A 209 -8.31 12.33 7.68
N THR A 210 -6.99 12.14 7.68
CA THR A 210 -6.35 10.90 8.15
C THR A 210 -6.57 10.71 9.65
N ALA A 211 -6.42 11.77 10.45
CA ALA A 211 -6.70 11.73 11.89
C ALA A 211 -8.18 11.41 12.17
N ILE A 212 -9.10 11.99 11.41
CA ILE A 212 -10.55 11.72 11.53
C ILE A 212 -10.86 10.25 11.19
N ALA A 213 -10.32 9.75 10.07
CA ALA A 213 -10.62 8.41 9.57
C ALA A 213 -9.93 7.29 10.36
N ASN A 214 -8.88 7.61 11.13
CA ASN A 214 -8.10 6.65 11.90
C ASN A 214 -7.98 7.13 13.36
N PRO A 215 -9.06 7.13 14.17
CA PRO A 215 -9.05 7.73 15.51
C PRO A 215 -8.06 7.09 16.49
N HIS A 216 -7.45 5.97 16.14
CA HIS A 216 -6.39 5.28 16.87
C HIS A 216 -4.97 5.76 16.56
N VAL A 217 -4.78 6.69 15.60
CA VAL A 217 -3.47 7.25 15.24
C VAL A 217 -3.14 8.49 16.07
N THR A 218 -1.88 8.62 16.48
CA THR A 218 -1.30 9.91 16.87
C THR A 218 -0.42 10.43 15.74
N ILE A 219 -0.63 11.67 15.29
CA ILE A 219 0.18 12.31 14.23
C ILE A 219 0.83 13.56 14.77
N HIS A 220 2.16 13.61 14.69
CA HIS A 220 2.98 14.78 14.95
C HIS A 220 3.37 15.40 13.62
N TYR A 221 2.92 16.62 13.33
CA TYR A 221 3.16 17.28 12.05
C TYR A 221 3.93 18.59 12.22
N THR A 222 5.10 18.67 11.59
CA THR A 222 5.86 19.93 11.43
C THR A 222 5.78 20.38 9.98
N ASP A 223 5.19 21.54 9.76
CA ASP A 223 5.02 22.12 8.42
C ASP A 223 6.27 22.88 7.91
N PRO A 224 6.32 23.28 6.63
CA PRO A 224 7.47 24.00 6.06
C PRO A 224 7.75 25.38 6.66
N ASP A 225 6.78 25.96 7.36
CA ASP A 225 6.90 27.25 8.04
C ASP A 225 7.34 27.06 9.51
N GLY A 226 7.52 25.81 9.96
CA GLY A 226 7.91 25.44 11.32
C GLY A 226 6.75 25.36 12.32
N ASN A 227 5.50 25.38 11.86
CA ASN A 227 4.35 25.18 12.74
C ASN A 227 4.24 23.70 13.12
N GLU A 228 4.09 23.44 14.42
CA GLU A 228 3.85 22.11 14.95
C GLU A 228 2.36 21.91 15.23
N ILE A 229 1.81 20.81 14.73
CA ILE A 229 0.41 20.40 14.89
C ILE A 229 0.41 18.95 15.37
N GLU A 230 -0.28 18.70 16.48
CA GLU A 230 -0.41 17.36 17.05
C GLU A 230 -1.87 16.89 16.99
N TYR A 231 -2.09 15.75 16.35
CA TYR A 231 -3.37 15.05 16.35
C TYR A 231 -3.26 13.85 17.28
N ASN A 232 -3.75 13.99 18.50
CA ASN A 232 -3.72 12.91 19.50
C ASN A 232 -4.74 11.82 19.19
N ARG A 233 -4.41 10.54 19.38
CA ARG A 233 -5.44 9.48 19.25
C ARG A 233 -6.56 9.68 20.27
N VAL A 234 -7.79 9.30 19.90
CA VAL A 234 -8.96 9.26 20.78
C VAL A 234 -9.46 7.84 21.03
N MET A 235 -8.80 6.86 20.40
CA MET A 235 -9.07 5.44 20.55
C MET A 235 -7.78 4.67 20.81
N ASP A 236 -7.81 3.75 21.78
CA ASP A 236 -6.69 2.85 22.10
C ASP A 236 -6.93 1.42 21.58
N GLN A 237 -7.92 1.25 20.70
CA GLN A 237 -8.24 -0.03 20.09
C GLN A 237 -7.96 0.03 18.59
N LEU A 238 -7.22 -0.96 18.09
CA LEU A 238 -6.98 -1.13 16.67
C LEU A 238 -8.24 -1.67 15.96
N PRO A 239 -8.45 -1.28 14.68
CA PRO A 239 -9.47 -1.92 13.86
C PRO A 239 -9.16 -3.42 13.69
N PRO A 240 -10.17 -4.28 13.52
CA PRO A 240 -9.95 -5.69 13.27
C PRO A 240 -9.22 -5.89 11.94
N GLU A 241 -8.34 -6.89 11.87
CA GLU A 241 -7.64 -7.18 10.62
C GLU A 241 -8.59 -7.73 9.54
N PRO A 242 -8.55 -7.19 8.31
CA PRO A 242 -9.35 -7.71 7.22
C PRO A 242 -8.89 -9.11 6.82
N LYS A 243 -9.84 -10.04 6.69
CA LYS A 243 -9.53 -11.41 6.29
C LYS A 243 -9.33 -11.51 4.79
N GLU A 244 -8.33 -12.29 4.40
CA GLU A 244 -8.12 -12.61 2.99
C GLU A 244 -9.24 -13.53 2.47
N ILE A 245 -9.81 -13.16 1.33
CA ILE A 245 -10.84 -13.95 0.65
C ILE A 245 -10.38 -14.44 -0.72
N LYS A 246 -11.01 -15.51 -1.19
CA LYS A 246 -10.87 -15.96 -2.58
C LYS A 246 -11.71 -15.09 -3.51
N PRO A 247 -11.30 -14.92 -4.79
CA PRO A 247 -12.10 -14.19 -5.75
C PRO A 247 -13.50 -14.78 -5.89
N HIS A 248 -14.51 -13.93 -5.99
CA HIS A 248 -15.86 -14.39 -6.28
C HIS A 248 -16.02 -14.65 -7.78
N PRO A 249 -16.70 -15.74 -8.21
CA PRO A 249 -16.82 -16.10 -9.63
C PRO A 249 -17.40 -14.98 -10.51
N TYR A 250 -18.41 -14.24 -10.03
CA TYR A 250 -19.01 -13.14 -10.79
C TYR A 250 -18.04 -12.00 -11.13
N GLY A 251 -16.98 -11.83 -10.33
CA GLY A 251 -16.00 -10.76 -10.52
C GLY A 251 -14.84 -11.12 -11.43
N VAL A 252 -14.80 -12.35 -11.96
CA VAL A 252 -13.69 -12.82 -12.77
C VAL A 252 -14.01 -12.67 -14.25
N GLU A 253 -13.14 -11.95 -14.96
CA GLU A 253 -13.19 -11.81 -16.41
C GLU A 253 -12.68 -13.07 -17.10
N LEU A 254 -13.09 -13.28 -18.37
CA LEU A 254 -12.71 -14.45 -19.15
C LEU A 254 -11.19 -14.65 -19.22
N GLY A 255 -10.43 -13.58 -19.48
CA GLY A 255 -8.96 -13.65 -19.54
C GLY A 255 -8.35 -14.16 -18.24
N ARG A 256 -8.80 -13.63 -17.10
CA ARG A 256 -8.36 -14.06 -15.77
C ARG A 256 -8.78 -15.51 -15.48
N LEU A 257 -9.98 -15.93 -15.87
CA LEU A 257 -10.42 -17.32 -15.74
C LEU A 257 -9.49 -18.27 -16.51
N VAL A 258 -9.12 -17.93 -17.74
CA VAL A 258 -8.18 -18.73 -18.56
C VAL A 258 -6.80 -18.82 -17.88
N SER A 259 -6.26 -17.69 -17.40
CA SER A 259 -4.98 -17.71 -16.67
C SER A 259 -5.06 -18.56 -15.39
N MET A 260 -6.17 -18.47 -14.64
CA MET A 260 -6.38 -19.29 -13.44
C MET A 260 -6.47 -20.79 -13.77
N LEU A 261 -7.13 -21.16 -14.88
CA LEU A 261 -7.19 -22.55 -15.35
C LEU A 261 -5.82 -23.10 -15.75
N GLN A 262 -4.93 -22.25 -16.27
CA GLN A 262 -3.57 -22.64 -16.66
C GLN A 262 -2.60 -22.74 -15.48
N GLN A 263 -2.81 -21.93 -14.44
CA GLN A 263 -1.92 -21.84 -13.27
C GLN A 263 -2.37 -22.70 -12.08
N THR A 264 -3.57 -23.28 -12.11
CA THR A 264 -4.08 -24.06 -10.99
C THR A 264 -3.31 -25.36 -10.81
N GLU A 265 -3.12 -25.79 -9.56
CA GLU A 265 -2.57 -27.10 -9.22
C GLU A 265 -3.66 -28.19 -9.14
N GLN A 266 -4.94 -27.82 -9.34
CA GLN A 266 -6.05 -28.73 -9.12
C GLN A 266 -6.24 -29.69 -10.30
N PRO A 267 -6.39 -31.01 -10.06
CA PRO A 267 -6.41 -32.00 -11.13
C PRO A 267 -7.73 -32.04 -11.92
N THR A 268 -8.80 -31.42 -11.40
CA THR A 268 -10.14 -31.47 -12.00
C THR A 268 -10.83 -30.12 -11.92
N LEU A 269 -11.67 -29.80 -12.90
CA LEU A 269 -12.46 -28.58 -12.92
C LEU A 269 -13.32 -28.38 -11.67
N SER A 270 -13.95 -29.46 -11.15
CA SER A 270 -14.74 -29.34 -9.93
C SER A 270 -13.89 -28.89 -8.74
N LYS A 271 -12.68 -29.44 -8.58
CA LYS A 271 -11.76 -29.02 -7.51
C LYS A 271 -11.24 -27.60 -7.74
N PHE A 272 -10.90 -27.26 -8.98
CA PHE A 272 -10.53 -25.89 -9.34
C PHE A 272 -11.58 -24.88 -8.86
N PHE A 273 -12.85 -25.09 -9.21
CA PHE A 273 -13.91 -24.17 -8.82
C PHE A 273 -14.07 -24.02 -7.29
N ILE A 274 -13.97 -25.11 -6.54
CA ILE A 274 -14.11 -25.12 -5.07
C ILE A 274 -12.89 -24.47 -4.39
N HIS A 275 -11.68 -24.75 -4.89
CA HIS A 275 -10.45 -24.30 -4.24
C HIS A 275 -10.03 -22.89 -4.67
N SER A 276 -10.37 -22.46 -5.88
CA SER A 276 -9.94 -21.17 -6.43
C SER A 276 -10.94 -20.03 -6.24
N PHE A 277 -12.21 -20.30 -5.93
CA PHE A 277 -13.23 -19.28 -5.77
C PHE A 277 -13.93 -19.32 -4.41
N SER A 278 -14.43 -18.16 -3.96
CA SER A 278 -15.30 -18.09 -2.79
C SER A 278 -16.72 -18.52 -3.13
N ARG A 279 -17.44 -19.07 -2.14
CA ARG A 279 -18.86 -19.45 -2.22
C ARG A 279 -19.24 -20.48 -3.29
N VAL A 280 -18.27 -21.23 -3.82
CA VAL A 280 -18.52 -22.33 -4.75
C VAL A 280 -18.46 -23.68 -4.04
N SER A 281 -19.61 -24.33 -3.88
CA SER A 281 -19.69 -25.71 -3.38
C SER A 281 -19.63 -26.73 -4.51
N SER A 282 -19.46 -28.02 -4.18
CA SER A 282 -19.47 -29.11 -5.16
C SER A 282 -20.73 -29.15 -6.03
N SER A 283 -21.88 -28.76 -5.47
CA SER A 283 -23.15 -28.69 -6.21
C SER A 283 -23.16 -27.54 -7.24
N VAL A 284 -22.62 -26.38 -6.86
CA VAL A 284 -22.50 -25.21 -7.73
C VAL A 284 -21.49 -25.47 -8.84
N ALA A 285 -20.32 -26.04 -8.50
CA ALA A 285 -19.29 -26.41 -9.47
C ALA A 285 -19.84 -27.39 -10.52
N ARG A 286 -20.61 -28.40 -10.08
CA ARG A 286 -21.28 -29.34 -10.99
C ARG A 286 -22.26 -28.63 -11.92
N ARG A 287 -23.13 -27.76 -11.39
CA ARG A 287 -24.08 -26.97 -12.18
C ARG A 287 -23.37 -26.13 -13.26
N ILE A 288 -22.29 -25.44 -12.90
CA ILE A 288 -21.50 -24.63 -13.84
C ILE A 288 -20.94 -25.51 -14.95
N CYS A 289 -20.31 -26.64 -14.60
CA CYS A 289 -19.74 -27.58 -15.58
C CYS A 289 -20.82 -28.15 -16.51
N THR A 290 -21.97 -28.56 -15.97
CA THR A 290 -23.10 -29.08 -16.75
C THR A 290 -23.66 -28.03 -17.70
N ALA A 291 -23.86 -26.79 -17.24
CA ALA A 291 -24.35 -25.69 -18.07
C ALA A 291 -23.37 -25.34 -19.22
N ALA A 292 -22.07 -25.41 -18.94
CA ALA A 292 -21.02 -25.23 -19.95
C ALA A 292 -20.77 -26.46 -20.84
N LYS A 293 -21.46 -27.59 -20.59
CA LYS A 293 -21.25 -28.88 -21.28
C LYS A 293 -19.82 -29.41 -21.17
N VAL A 294 -19.15 -29.13 -20.05
CA VAL A 294 -17.80 -29.61 -19.74
C VAL A 294 -17.85 -30.63 -18.59
N GLY A 295 -17.07 -31.70 -18.69
CA GLY A 295 -16.97 -32.71 -17.63
C GLY A 295 -16.39 -32.15 -16.32
N THR A 296 -16.99 -32.48 -15.17
CA THR A 296 -16.50 -32.05 -13.85
C THR A 296 -15.11 -32.60 -13.51
N ARG A 297 -14.73 -33.73 -14.14
CA ARG A 297 -13.42 -34.38 -14.03
C ARG A 297 -12.44 -33.96 -15.12
N SER A 298 -12.83 -33.06 -16.03
CA SER A 298 -11.92 -32.52 -17.04
C SER A 298 -10.73 -31.84 -16.37
N ASN A 299 -9.56 -31.98 -16.98
CA ASN A 299 -8.34 -31.35 -16.53
C ASN A 299 -8.40 -29.83 -16.85
N PRO A 300 -8.26 -28.94 -15.85
CA PRO A 300 -8.30 -27.48 -16.05
C PRO A 300 -7.34 -26.96 -17.12
N HIS A 301 -6.12 -27.53 -17.21
CA HIS A 301 -5.11 -27.09 -18.19
C HIS A 301 -5.45 -27.46 -19.64
N ARG A 302 -6.39 -28.39 -19.86
CA ARG A 302 -6.81 -28.82 -21.20
C ARG A 302 -8.03 -28.06 -21.72
N ILE A 303 -8.60 -27.17 -20.93
CA ILE A 303 -9.77 -26.38 -21.31
C ILE A 303 -9.39 -25.37 -22.38
N LYS A 304 -10.03 -25.49 -23.54
CA LYS A 304 -9.80 -24.61 -24.68
C LYS A 304 -10.52 -23.27 -24.48
N ARG A 305 -10.13 -22.26 -25.27
CA ARG A 305 -10.69 -20.91 -25.17
C ARG A 305 -12.22 -20.85 -25.34
N GLN A 306 -12.77 -21.67 -26.23
CA GLN A 306 -14.23 -21.78 -26.43
C GLN A 306 -14.93 -22.39 -25.21
N GLU A 307 -14.37 -23.43 -24.62
CA GLU A 307 -14.91 -24.04 -23.40
C GLU A 307 -14.80 -23.10 -22.20
N ALA A 308 -13.72 -22.31 -22.12
CA ALA A 308 -13.55 -21.28 -21.10
C ALA A 308 -14.60 -20.16 -21.21
N ASP A 309 -14.96 -19.75 -22.43
CA ASP A 309 -16.04 -18.78 -22.67
C ASP A 309 -17.39 -19.33 -22.22
N LEU A 310 -17.70 -20.59 -22.56
CA LEU A 310 -18.92 -21.27 -22.08
C LEU A 310 -18.95 -21.41 -20.55
N LEU A 311 -17.82 -21.70 -19.92
CA LEU A 311 -17.69 -21.74 -18.46
C LEU A 311 -17.92 -20.34 -17.85
N HIS A 312 -17.38 -19.28 -18.46
CA HIS A 312 -17.57 -17.91 -18.01
C HIS A 312 -19.06 -17.49 -18.07
N GLN A 313 -19.73 -17.78 -19.19
CA GLN A 313 -21.16 -17.52 -19.33
C GLN A 313 -21.99 -18.34 -18.33
N ALA A 314 -21.63 -19.61 -18.11
CA ALA A 314 -22.28 -20.47 -17.13
C ALA A 314 -22.12 -19.96 -15.69
N ILE A 315 -20.97 -19.36 -15.36
CA ILE A 315 -20.74 -18.71 -14.06
C ILE A 315 -21.72 -17.54 -13.89
N GLN A 316 -21.84 -16.66 -14.89
CA GLN A 316 -22.72 -15.49 -14.81
C GLN A 316 -24.19 -15.86 -14.70
N ALA A 317 -24.61 -16.97 -15.33
CA ALA A 317 -25.98 -17.48 -15.24
C ALA A 317 -26.27 -18.28 -13.96
N ALA A 318 -25.24 -18.83 -13.29
CA ALA A 318 -25.43 -19.62 -12.10
C ALA A 318 -25.81 -18.74 -10.90
N LYS A 319 -26.83 -19.14 -10.13
CA LYS A 319 -27.08 -18.58 -8.78
C LYS A 319 -25.98 -19.03 -7.81
N ILE A 320 -25.18 -18.07 -7.34
CA ILE A 320 -24.07 -18.24 -6.38
C ILE A 320 -24.30 -17.25 -5.23
N PRO A 321 -24.15 -17.67 -3.95
CA PRO A 321 -24.30 -16.76 -2.81
C PRO A 321 -23.28 -15.62 -2.84
N ALA A 322 -23.65 -14.47 -2.28
CA ALA A 322 -22.74 -13.34 -2.16
C ALA A 322 -21.43 -13.71 -1.41
N PRO A 323 -20.28 -13.13 -1.81
CA PRO A 323 -19.02 -13.28 -1.08
C PRO A 323 -19.18 -12.87 0.39
N ALA A 324 -18.27 -13.37 1.24
CA ALA A 324 -18.22 -12.94 2.63
C ALA A 324 -17.77 -11.46 2.68
N SER A 325 -18.35 -10.70 3.60
CA SER A 325 -18.08 -9.27 3.79
C SER A 325 -17.00 -8.99 4.85
N ASP A 326 -16.49 -10.02 5.51
CA ASP A 326 -15.44 -9.94 6.55
C ASP A 326 -14.05 -9.58 6.00
N CYS A 327 -13.94 -9.41 4.68
CA CYS A 327 -12.76 -8.83 4.03
C CYS A 327 -12.77 -7.30 3.94
N VAL A 328 -13.88 -6.65 4.32
CA VAL A 328 -14.03 -5.20 4.40
C VAL A 328 -14.20 -4.85 5.87
N VAL A 329 -13.39 -3.91 6.33
CA VAL A 329 -13.40 -3.44 7.71
C VAL A 329 -13.82 -1.97 7.70
N PRO A 330 -15.06 -1.66 8.09
CA PRO A 330 -15.48 -0.27 8.27
C PRO A 330 -14.71 0.39 9.41
N ILE A 331 -14.59 1.72 9.38
CA ILE A 331 -14.11 2.53 10.49
C ILE A 331 -15.05 2.38 11.70
N GLY A 332 -16.37 2.38 11.43
CA GLY A 332 -17.44 2.25 12.40
C GLY A 332 -17.99 3.60 12.85
N GLU A 333 -19.31 3.68 13.04
CA GLU A 333 -20.02 4.90 13.41
C GLU A 333 -19.42 5.59 14.65
N GLU A 334 -19.13 4.83 15.71
CA GLU A 334 -18.58 5.38 16.96
C GLU A 334 -17.18 5.99 16.74
N SER A 335 -16.33 5.29 16.00
CA SER A 335 -14.97 5.72 15.65
C SER A 335 -15.00 7.00 14.81
N ILE A 336 -15.86 7.06 13.79
CA ILE A 336 -16.06 8.25 12.95
C ILE A 336 -16.51 9.44 13.80
N LEU A 337 -17.51 9.25 14.68
CA LEU A 337 -18.00 10.31 15.55
C LEU A 337 -16.92 10.83 16.51
N LYS A 338 -16.09 9.95 17.06
CA LYS A 338 -14.97 10.33 17.92
C LYS A 338 -13.91 11.13 17.16
N GLY A 339 -13.51 10.67 15.97
CA GLY A 339 -12.56 11.38 15.12
C GLY A 339 -13.08 12.76 14.67
N LEU A 340 -14.35 12.85 14.27
CA LEU A 340 -14.97 14.12 13.88
C LEU A 340 -14.99 15.13 15.03
N ARG A 341 -15.40 14.72 16.24
CA ARG A 341 -15.47 15.61 17.42
C ARG A 341 -14.12 16.15 17.85
N GLN A 342 -13.06 15.41 17.59
CA GLN A 342 -11.71 15.81 17.94
C GLN A 342 -11.19 16.93 17.03
N VAL A 343 -11.45 16.80 15.73
CA VAL A 343 -10.77 17.58 14.70
C VAL A 343 -11.64 18.72 14.18
N VAL A 344 -12.93 18.47 14.00
CA VAL A 344 -13.86 19.42 13.37
C VAL A 344 -14.74 20.07 14.44
N PRO A 345 -14.81 21.40 14.54
CA PRO A 345 -15.77 22.07 15.41
C PRO A 345 -17.18 21.96 14.82
N GLY A 346 -18.14 21.50 15.62
CA GLY A 346 -19.52 21.30 15.20
C GLY A 346 -20.46 21.16 16.40
N GLU A 347 -21.69 21.64 16.23
CA GLU A 347 -22.75 21.54 17.26
C GLU A 347 -23.46 20.18 17.22
N PHE A 348 -23.45 19.52 16.06
CA PHE A 348 -24.12 18.25 15.82
C PHE A 348 -23.26 17.35 14.91
N TYR A 349 -23.19 16.07 15.26
CA TYR A 349 -22.47 15.04 14.49
C TYR A 349 -23.35 13.82 14.33
N ALA A 350 -23.36 13.23 13.14
CA ALA A 350 -24.02 11.96 12.84
C ALA A 350 -23.14 11.14 11.90
N ALA A 351 -23.15 9.82 12.08
CA ALA A 351 -22.47 8.85 11.22
C ALA A 351 -23.42 7.65 11.02
N ALA A 352 -23.32 6.95 9.88
CA ALA A 352 -24.17 5.81 9.59
C ALA A 352 -23.45 4.77 8.73
N THR A 353 -23.27 3.56 9.23
CA THR A 353 -22.62 2.47 8.52
C THR A 353 -23.68 1.60 7.84
N ARG A 354 -23.69 1.56 6.51
CA ARG A 354 -24.65 0.73 5.76
C ARG A 354 -24.27 -0.74 5.80
N PRO A 355 -25.23 -1.67 5.59
CA PRO A 355 -24.91 -3.07 5.38
C PRO A 355 -23.98 -3.26 4.17
N PRO A 356 -23.05 -4.24 4.21
CA PRO A 356 -22.15 -4.49 3.10
C PRO A 356 -22.93 -4.93 1.85
N ALA A 357 -22.47 -4.46 0.70
CA ALA A 357 -22.98 -4.79 -0.62
C ALA A 357 -21.88 -5.40 -1.49
N VAL A 358 -22.26 -5.93 -2.66
CA VAL A 358 -21.32 -6.60 -3.57
C VAL A 358 -21.48 -6.05 -4.97
N TYR A 359 -20.38 -5.60 -5.56
CA TYR A 359 -20.35 -5.14 -6.94
C TYR A 359 -19.30 -5.91 -7.72
N ARG A 360 -19.73 -6.56 -8.82
CA ARG A 360 -18.86 -7.43 -9.65
C ARG A 360 -18.01 -8.38 -8.80
N GLY A 361 -18.63 -9.06 -7.83
CA GLY A 361 -17.95 -10.01 -6.97
C GLY A 361 -17.01 -9.42 -5.90
N ASN A 362 -16.90 -8.08 -5.80
CA ASN A 362 -16.12 -7.41 -4.78
C ASN A 362 -17.05 -6.88 -3.68
N PRO A 363 -16.90 -7.33 -2.43
CA PRO A 363 -17.57 -6.72 -1.29
C PRO A 363 -17.15 -5.27 -1.11
N PHE A 364 -18.09 -4.40 -0.76
CA PHE A 364 -17.84 -3.02 -0.37
C PHE A 364 -18.84 -2.60 0.70
N GLN A 365 -18.49 -1.59 1.48
CA GLN A 365 -19.34 -1.01 2.51
C GLN A 365 -19.26 0.51 2.41
N ILE A 366 -20.36 1.19 2.76
CA ILE A 366 -20.46 2.65 2.73
C ILE A 366 -20.75 3.11 4.15
N GLU A 367 -20.00 4.11 4.59
CA GLU A 367 -20.12 4.81 5.87
C GLU A 367 -20.29 6.31 5.65
#